data_AF-A0A4Z0F644-F1
#
_entry.id   AF-A0A4Z0F644-F1
#
_cell.length_a   1.000
_cell.length_b   1.000
_cell.length_c   1.000
_cell.angle_alpha   90.00
_cell.angle_beta   90.00
_cell.angle_gamma   90.00
#
_symmetry.space_group_name_H-M   'P 1'
#
loop_
_entity.id
_entity.type
_entity.pdbx_description
1 polymer ?
#
loop_
_entity_poly.entity_id
_entity_poly.type
_entity_poly.pdbx_seq_one_letter_code
_entity_poly.pdbx_strand_id
1 'polypeptide(L)'
;MGQLTTTNQGGALAHLDLETVEDVFGGLSQGVGDGGNYGKFNGNTGDYTWGQTDDLIEHGSQVLVDYSTAFLGWLCWMDGKVEDRETVNVFDGKPPLEKDLPDHGPYNSSDDGWGPTCGFKLFLEDGTEITLNLNSRSGDIAFRRLLGDIGKGARKNPGKLPVVEIGAAAFENKKSRGKKYAPTFEIVAWETPDEYLGTSRGENPDDYENDEQSGDDGDGGIPTNEDAKTATARKASAAKEDTPPPATRRRREEPSAEREEEGPTDEKPKRRRRKV
;
A
#
# COMPACT_ATOMS: atom_id res chain seq x y z
N MET A 1 -8.03 -52.15 29.59
CA MET A 1 -8.99 -52.46 28.51
C MET A 1 -9.22 -51.17 27.75
N GLY A 2 -8.86 -51.16 26.48
CA GLY A 2 -8.97 -49.97 25.63
C GLY A 2 -10.32 -49.88 24.93
N GLN A 3 -10.63 -48.68 24.46
CA GLN A 3 -11.25 -48.51 23.16
C GLN A 3 -10.84 -47.15 22.57
N LEU A 4 -9.99 -47.24 21.55
CA LEU A 4 -9.84 -46.22 20.52
C LEU A 4 -11.11 -46.24 19.66
N THR A 5 -11.64 -45.07 19.32
CA THR A 5 -12.44 -44.93 18.10
C THR A 5 -12.09 -43.61 17.43
N THR A 6 -11.13 -43.70 16.52
CA THR A 6 -10.91 -42.75 15.43
C THR A 6 -12.10 -42.79 14.50
N THR A 7 -12.66 -41.64 14.15
CA THR A 7 -13.38 -41.46 12.89
C THR A 7 -13.02 -40.09 12.34
N ASN A 8 -12.18 -40.11 11.30
CA ASN A 8 -11.91 -39.01 10.38
C ASN A 8 -12.66 -39.31 9.08
N GLN A 9 -13.54 -38.41 8.66
CA GLN A 9 -14.03 -38.24 7.28
C GLN A 9 -15.08 -37.12 7.33
N GLY A 10 -15.04 -36.03 6.56
CA GLY A 10 -14.12 -35.57 5.54
C GLY A 10 -14.68 -34.28 4.92
N GLY A 11 -13.78 -33.49 4.32
CA GLY A 11 -14.08 -32.63 3.17
C GLY A 11 -14.98 -31.41 3.39
N ALA A 12 -14.38 -30.31 3.85
CA ALA A 12 -14.75 -29.00 3.36
C ALA A 12 -13.47 -28.32 2.85
N LEU A 13 -13.27 -28.32 1.53
CA LEU A 13 -12.50 -27.26 0.90
C LEU A 13 -13.33 -26.00 1.13
N ALA A 14 -13.00 -25.24 2.17
CA ALA A 14 -13.53 -23.90 2.33
C ALA A 14 -13.03 -23.12 1.10
N HIS A 15 -13.96 -22.90 0.16
CA HIS A 15 -13.96 -21.67 -0.61
C HIS A 15 -13.78 -20.54 0.42
N LEU A 16 -12.62 -19.89 0.42
CA LEU A 16 -12.46 -18.62 1.11
C LEU A 16 -13.36 -17.64 0.37
N ASP A 17 -14.60 -17.53 0.84
CA ASP A 17 -15.56 -16.55 0.36
C ASP A 17 -15.01 -15.15 0.65
N LEU A 18 -15.00 -14.34 -0.41
CA LEU A 18 -14.57 -12.95 -0.39
C LEU A 18 -15.41 -12.09 0.59
N GLU A 19 -16.61 -12.56 0.94
CA GLU A 19 -17.56 -11.91 1.87
C GLU A 19 -17.12 -12.03 3.34
N THR A 20 -16.43 -13.12 3.74
CA THR A 20 -15.93 -13.27 5.13
C THR A 20 -14.78 -12.31 5.47
N VAL A 21 -14.18 -11.68 4.46
CA VAL A 21 -13.15 -10.67 4.69
C VAL A 21 -13.78 -9.34 5.12
N GLU A 22 -15.06 -9.08 4.84
CA GLU A 22 -15.73 -7.79 5.08
C GLU A 22 -15.99 -7.52 6.58
N ASP A 23 -16.47 -8.50 7.33
CA ASP A 23 -16.82 -8.35 8.77
C ASP A 23 -15.60 -8.22 9.70
N VAL A 24 -14.43 -8.59 9.20
CA VAL A 24 -13.17 -8.56 9.93
C VAL A 24 -12.62 -7.13 10.07
N PHE A 25 -12.95 -6.25 9.12
CA PHE A 25 -12.41 -4.89 9.07
C PHE A 25 -13.11 -3.90 10.00
N GLY A 26 -14.33 -4.20 10.48
CA GLY A 26 -14.97 -3.41 11.53
C GLY A 26 -14.11 -3.28 12.79
N GLY A 27 -13.34 -4.33 13.12
CA GLY A 27 -12.40 -4.34 14.25
C GLY A 27 -11.13 -3.53 14.04
N LEU A 28 -10.68 -3.33 12.79
CA LEU A 28 -9.50 -2.50 12.49
C LEU A 28 -9.74 -1.00 12.75
N SER A 29 -11.02 -0.57 12.72
CA SER A 29 -11.44 0.81 13.03
C SER A 29 -11.42 1.14 14.54
N GLN A 30 -11.47 0.14 15.42
CA GLN A 30 -11.57 0.38 16.87
C GLN A 30 -10.22 0.66 17.56
N GLY A 31 -9.10 0.46 16.88
CA GLY A 31 -7.76 0.52 17.50
C GLY A 31 -6.82 1.62 16.98
N VAL A 32 -7.23 2.43 16.01
CA VAL A 32 -6.53 3.68 15.67
C VAL A 32 -7.44 4.79 16.17
N GLY A 33 -7.05 5.48 17.24
CA GLY A 33 -7.86 6.46 17.98
C GLY A 33 -8.12 7.76 17.23
N ASP A 34 -8.33 7.72 15.91
CA ASP A 34 -8.66 8.88 15.10
C ASP A 34 -9.73 8.42 14.10
N GLY A 35 -10.91 9.02 14.13
CA GLY A 35 -12.06 8.66 13.29
C GLY A 35 -11.88 8.96 11.80
N GLY A 36 -10.66 8.85 11.29
CA GLY A 36 -10.29 9.13 9.90
C GLY A 36 -10.58 7.96 8.97
N ASN A 37 -10.47 8.23 7.67
CA ASN A 37 -10.64 7.22 6.64
C ASN A 37 -9.45 6.24 6.63
N TYR A 38 -9.73 4.95 6.44
CA TYR A 38 -8.71 3.92 6.38
C TYR A 38 -8.56 3.41 4.95
N GLY A 39 -7.32 3.28 4.48
CA GLY A 39 -6.96 2.69 3.20
C GLY A 39 -6.35 1.30 3.40
N LYS A 40 -6.61 0.39 2.46
CA LYS A 40 -6.03 -0.96 2.41
C LYS A 40 -5.57 -1.31 1.01
N PHE A 41 -4.62 -2.23 0.92
CA PHE A 41 -4.14 -2.80 -0.34
C PHE A 41 -4.44 -4.30 -0.38
N ASN A 42 -5.12 -4.76 -1.44
CA ASN A 42 -5.44 -6.17 -1.62
C ASN A 42 -4.35 -6.88 -2.45
N GLY A 43 -3.54 -7.72 -1.80
CA GLY A 43 -2.47 -8.47 -2.48
C GLY A 43 -2.94 -9.54 -3.48
N ASN A 44 -4.24 -9.86 -3.53
CA ASN A 44 -4.81 -10.79 -4.51
C ASN A 44 -5.23 -10.09 -5.81
N THR A 45 -5.84 -8.91 -5.71
CA THR A 45 -6.36 -8.17 -6.87
C THR A 45 -5.42 -7.07 -7.34
N GLY A 46 -4.64 -6.50 -6.42
CA GLY A 46 -3.79 -5.34 -6.66
C GLY A 46 -4.45 -4.02 -6.32
N ASP A 47 -5.70 -4.00 -5.87
CA ASP A 47 -6.46 -2.76 -5.69
C ASP A 47 -6.11 -2.05 -4.38
N TYR A 48 -6.16 -0.72 -4.41
CA TYR A 48 -6.21 0.14 -3.24
C TYR A 48 -7.66 0.54 -2.99
N THR A 49 -8.18 0.29 -1.80
CA THR A 49 -9.52 0.76 -1.41
C THR A 49 -9.47 1.54 -0.12
N TRP A 50 -10.45 2.41 0.10
CA TRP A 50 -10.56 3.17 1.33
C TRP A 50 -12.00 3.36 1.80
N GLY A 51 -12.13 3.75 3.07
CA GLY A 51 -13.43 4.05 3.68
C GLY A 51 -14.22 2.79 4.03
N GLN A 52 -15.49 2.99 4.40
CA GLN A 52 -16.41 1.89 4.73
C GLN A 52 -17.02 1.25 3.48
N THR A 53 -17.07 1.99 2.37
CA THR A 53 -17.63 1.58 1.08
C THR A 53 -16.61 0.90 0.17
N ASP A 54 -15.36 0.78 0.62
CA ASP A 54 -14.24 0.26 -0.18
C ASP A 54 -14.09 1.01 -1.52
N ASP A 55 -14.14 2.34 -1.46
CA ASP A 55 -13.96 3.20 -2.61
C ASP A 55 -12.56 2.98 -3.20
N LEU A 56 -12.51 2.76 -4.52
CA LEU A 56 -11.27 2.43 -5.23
C LEU A 56 -10.39 3.68 -5.38
N ILE A 57 -9.10 3.55 -5.07
CA ILE A 57 -8.08 4.51 -5.48
C ILE A 57 -7.42 3.98 -6.76
N GLU A 58 -7.56 4.72 -7.85
CA GLU A 58 -7.08 4.28 -9.16
C GLU A 58 -5.54 4.15 -9.18
N HIS A 59 -5.05 3.19 -9.95
CA HIS A 59 -3.62 3.11 -10.23
C HIS A 59 -3.18 4.30 -11.08
N GLY A 60 -2.04 4.88 -10.72
CA GLY A 60 -1.56 6.12 -11.33
C GLY A 60 -2.06 7.39 -10.62
N SER A 61 -2.96 7.27 -9.63
CA SER A 61 -3.33 8.42 -8.80
C SER A 61 -2.11 8.95 -8.04
N GLN A 62 -1.95 10.26 -8.04
CA GLN A 62 -0.92 10.95 -7.28
C GLN A 62 -1.49 11.30 -5.92
N VAL A 63 -0.78 10.95 -4.85
CA VAL A 63 -1.18 11.23 -3.46
C VAL A 63 -0.04 11.90 -2.72
N LEU A 64 -0.37 12.84 -1.83
CA LEU A 64 0.62 13.44 -0.95
C LEU A 64 0.86 12.53 0.26
N VAL A 65 2.11 12.19 0.53
CA VAL A 65 2.46 11.27 1.63
C VAL A 65 2.96 12.05 2.84
N ASP A 66 2.23 11.99 3.95
CA ASP A 66 2.73 12.45 5.25
C ASP A 66 3.53 11.36 5.93
N TYR A 67 4.82 11.32 5.59
CA TYR A 67 5.75 10.36 6.16
C TYR A 67 6.01 10.58 7.66
N SER A 68 5.65 11.73 8.26
CA SER A 68 5.83 11.97 9.70
C SER A 68 4.92 11.09 10.56
N THR A 69 3.79 10.65 9.97
CA THR A 69 2.81 9.74 10.57
C THR A 69 3.15 8.26 10.33
N ALA A 70 4.28 7.99 9.68
CA ALA A 70 4.68 6.63 9.35
C ALA A 70 4.86 5.77 10.60
N PHE A 71 4.27 4.58 10.61
CA PHE A 71 4.37 3.64 11.72
C PHE A 71 4.76 2.24 11.25
N LEU A 72 5.36 1.49 12.17
CA LEU A 72 5.75 0.09 12.03
C LEU A 72 5.27 -0.68 13.26
N GLY A 73 4.89 -1.93 13.09
CA GLY A 73 4.43 -2.72 14.21
C GLY A 73 4.00 -4.13 13.86
N TRP A 74 3.16 -4.66 14.74
CA TRP A 74 2.62 -6.00 14.69
C TRP A 74 1.11 -5.97 14.87
N LEU A 75 0.44 -6.89 14.19
CA LEU A 75 -1.00 -7.11 14.26
C LEU A 75 -1.22 -8.60 14.54
N CYS A 76 -1.86 -8.93 15.65
CA CYS A 76 -2.18 -10.32 15.99
C CYS A 76 -3.53 -10.69 15.40
N TRP A 77 -3.56 -11.76 14.62
CA TRP A 77 -4.77 -12.35 14.07
C TRP A 77 -5.15 -13.60 14.86
N MET A 78 -6.44 -13.77 15.14
CA MET A 78 -7.01 -14.98 15.72
C MET A 78 -8.38 -15.24 15.12
N ASP A 79 -8.56 -16.43 14.53
CA ASP A 79 -9.83 -16.83 13.91
C ASP A 79 -10.34 -15.78 12.91
N GLY A 80 -9.41 -15.20 12.14
CA GLY A 80 -9.70 -14.16 11.16
C GLY A 80 -10.00 -12.79 11.74
N LYS A 81 -9.90 -12.55 13.06
CA LYS A 81 -10.12 -11.25 13.70
C LYS A 81 -8.81 -10.67 14.22
N VAL A 82 -8.73 -9.34 14.27
CA VAL A 82 -7.62 -8.66 14.94
C VAL A 82 -7.84 -8.74 16.45
N GLU A 83 -6.95 -9.43 17.15
CA GLU A 83 -6.98 -9.57 18.61
C GLU A 83 -6.16 -8.46 19.28
N ASP A 84 -4.99 -8.15 18.73
CA ASP A 84 -4.04 -7.24 19.34
C ASP A 84 -3.23 -6.46 18.29
N ARG A 85 -2.71 -5.31 18.68
CA ARG A 85 -1.94 -4.42 17.83
C ARG A 85 -0.90 -3.68 18.65
N GLU A 86 0.35 -3.77 18.19
CA GLU A 86 1.47 -3.05 18.77
C GLU A 86 2.19 -2.26 17.67
N THR A 87 2.01 -0.94 17.62
CA THR A 87 2.64 -0.08 16.60
C THR A 87 3.44 1.05 17.25
N VAL A 88 4.50 1.46 16.57
CA VAL A 88 5.38 2.55 16.97
C VAL A 88 5.61 3.46 15.77
N ASN A 89 5.57 4.77 15.99
CA ASN A 89 5.96 5.73 14.96
C ASN A 89 7.44 5.52 14.58
N VAL A 90 7.77 5.56 13.29
CA VAL A 90 9.12 5.31 12.78
C VAL A 90 10.16 6.28 13.37
N PHE A 91 9.75 7.48 13.78
CA PHE A 91 10.61 8.48 14.39
C PHE A 91 10.78 8.30 15.90
N ASP A 92 9.85 7.62 16.56
CA ASP A 92 9.88 7.41 18.02
C ASP A 92 10.71 6.19 18.42
N GLY A 93 10.92 5.24 17.50
CA GLY A 93 11.80 4.11 17.75
C GLY A 93 11.55 2.91 16.85
N LYS A 94 12.02 1.75 17.34
CA LYS A 94 11.76 0.46 16.70
C LYS A 94 10.63 -0.24 17.45
N PRO A 95 9.70 -0.92 16.74
CA PRO A 95 8.71 -1.75 17.42
C PRO A 95 9.42 -2.86 18.22
N PRO A 96 8.77 -3.39 19.27
CA PRO A 96 9.27 -4.56 19.99
C PRO A 96 9.48 -5.74 19.04
N LEU A 97 10.32 -6.69 19.43
CA LEU A 97 10.49 -7.91 18.63
C LEU A 97 9.26 -8.80 18.80
N GLU A 98 8.87 -9.51 17.75
CA GLU A 98 7.72 -10.43 17.75
C GLU A 98 7.72 -11.40 18.95
N LYS A 99 8.89 -11.94 19.29
CA LYS A 99 9.08 -12.88 20.42
C LYS A 99 8.85 -12.28 21.81
N ASP A 100 8.84 -10.95 21.92
CA ASP A 100 8.66 -10.23 23.17
C ASP A 100 7.17 -9.83 23.35
N LEU A 101 6.31 -10.10 22.35
CA LEU A 101 4.88 -9.85 22.40
C LEU A 101 4.13 -10.96 23.15
N PRO A 102 2.95 -10.68 23.73
CA PRO A 102 2.09 -11.69 24.32
C PRO A 102 1.71 -12.79 23.33
N ASP A 103 1.74 -14.05 23.77
CA ASP A 103 1.21 -15.16 22.98
C ASP A 103 -0.30 -15.27 23.20
N HIS A 104 -1.06 -15.10 22.13
CA HIS A 104 -2.52 -15.17 22.12
C HIS A 104 -3.04 -16.57 21.76
N GLY A 105 -2.16 -17.55 21.56
CA GLY A 105 -2.54 -18.92 21.20
C GLY A 105 -3.49 -19.61 22.20
N PRO A 106 -4.15 -20.71 21.78
CA PRO A 106 -3.82 -21.53 20.62
C PRO A 106 -4.36 -20.97 19.28
N TYR A 107 -3.57 -21.11 18.22
CA TYR A 107 -3.91 -20.69 16.86
C TYR A 107 -4.59 -21.82 16.07
N ASN A 108 -5.64 -21.50 15.33
CA ASN A 108 -6.44 -22.48 14.57
C ASN A 108 -6.07 -22.51 13.08
N SER A 109 -5.43 -21.45 12.57
CA SER A 109 -4.99 -21.30 11.18
C SER A 109 -3.49 -21.01 11.09
N SER A 110 -2.90 -21.25 9.91
CA SER A 110 -1.54 -20.80 9.58
C SER A 110 -1.43 -19.29 9.38
N ASP A 111 -2.57 -18.62 9.18
CA ASP A 111 -2.66 -17.17 9.00
C ASP A 111 -2.91 -16.43 10.34
N ASP A 112 -3.10 -17.18 11.44
CA ASP A 112 -3.21 -16.64 12.78
C ASP A 112 -1.82 -16.33 13.40
N GLY A 113 -1.81 -15.50 14.42
CA GLY A 113 -0.63 -15.04 15.13
C GLY A 113 -0.20 -13.64 14.74
N TRP A 114 1.00 -13.25 15.18
CA TRP A 114 1.56 -11.94 14.92
C TRP A 114 2.06 -11.80 13.48
N GLY A 115 1.52 -10.82 12.76
CA GLY A 115 1.99 -10.42 11.43
C GLY A 115 2.50 -8.97 11.42
N PRO A 116 3.43 -8.62 10.52
CA PRO A 116 3.91 -7.26 10.41
C PRO A 116 2.80 -6.32 9.90
N THR A 117 2.72 -5.12 10.46
CA THR A 117 1.87 -4.03 9.96
C THR A 117 2.68 -2.74 9.85
N CYS A 118 2.37 -1.95 8.84
CA CYS A 118 2.98 -0.65 8.62
C CYS A 118 2.01 0.26 7.88
N GLY A 119 2.25 1.57 7.91
CA GLY A 119 1.36 2.51 7.28
C GLY A 119 1.77 3.96 7.48
N PHE A 120 1.02 4.86 6.86
CA PHE A 120 1.22 6.31 6.89
C PHE A 120 -0.05 7.00 6.39
N LYS A 121 -0.21 8.29 6.72
CA LYS A 121 -1.29 9.13 6.19
C LYS A 121 -1.00 9.58 4.75
N LEU A 122 -2.05 9.59 3.96
CA LEU A 122 -2.14 10.04 2.59
C LEU A 122 -3.15 11.19 2.51
N PHE A 123 -2.88 12.17 1.65
CA PHE A 123 -3.89 13.12 1.19
C PHE A 123 -4.18 12.83 -0.27
N LEU A 124 -5.46 12.63 -0.58
CA LEU A 124 -5.95 12.59 -1.95
C LEU A 124 -6.03 14.00 -2.53
N GLU A 125 -6.20 14.09 -3.85
CA GLU A 125 -6.33 15.38 -4.56
C GLU A 125 -7.53 16.20 -4.05
N ASP A 126 -8.63 15.55 -3.64
CA ASP A 126 -9.81 16.22 -3.08
C ASP A 126 -9.62 16.74 -1.63
N GLY A 127 -8.44 16.51 -1.04
CA GLY A 127 -8.12 16.83 0.35
C GLY A 127 -8.58 15.79 1.37
N THR A 128 -9.10 14.64 0.93
CA THR A 128 -9.46 13.55 1.82
C THR A 128 -8.21 12.95 2.44
N GLU A 129 -8.16 12.94 3.78
CA GLU A 129 -7.12 12.26 4.55
C GLU A 129 -7.43 10.79 4.73
N ILE A 130 -6.48 9.92 4.38
CA ILE A 130 -6.60 8.46 4.50
C ILE A 130 -5.37 7.89 5.20
N THR A 131 -5.56 7.03 6.19
CA THR A 131 -4.47 6.25 6.77
C THR A 131 -4.32 4.93 6.01
N LEU A 132 -3.28 4.79 5.20
CA LEU A 132 -3.01 3.56 4.45
C LEU A 132 -2.34 2.52 5.35
N ASN A 133 -3.01 1.37 5.51
CA ASN A 133 -2.51 0.23 6.29
C ASN A 133 -2.04 -0.90 5.37
N LEU A 134 -0.82 -1.38 5.59
CA LEU A 134 -0.16 -2.44 4.84
C LEU A 134 0.19 -3.60 5.79
N ASN A 135 -0.63 -4.65 5.75
CA ASN A 135 -0.53 -5.82 6.65
C ASN A 135 0.13 -7.04 5.99
N SER A 136 0.92 -6.82 4.93
CA SER A 136 1.55 -7.90 4.18
C SER A 136 3.06 -7.69 4.09
N ARG A 137 3.80 -8.78 3.89
CA ARG A 137 5.26 -8.71 3.69
C ARG A 137 5.65 -7.89 2.46
N SER A 138 4.89 -7.97 1.37
CA SER A 138 5.13 -7.12 0.19
C SER A 138 4.86 -5.65 0.50
N GLY A 139 3.84 -5.36 1.31
CA GLY A 139 3.56 -4.04 1.87
C GLY A 139 4.73 -3.47 2.68
N ASP A 140 5.25 -4.22 3.67
CA ASP A 140 6.40 -3.80 4.48
C ASP A 140 7.64 -3.50 3.62
N ILE A 141 7.92 -4.33 2.61
CA ILE A 141 9.03 -4.10 1.68
C ILE A 141 8.84 -2.80 0.89
N ALA A 142 7.63 -2.58 0.34
CA ALA A 142 7.31 -1.38 -0.42
C ALA A 142 7.38 -0.11 0.44
N PHE A 143 6.84 -0.18 1.66
CA PHE A 143 6.89 0.88 2.66
C PHE A 143 8.34 1.27 3.01
N ARG A 144 9.19 0.28 3.34
CA ARG A 144 10.61 0.54 3.65
C ARG A 144 11.37 1.12 2.46
N ARG A 145 11.05 0.66 1.24
CA ARG A 145 11.62 1.21 0.01
C ARG A 145 11.24 2.68 -0.14
N LEU A 146 9.96 3.01 0.01
CA LEU A 146 9.47 4.39 -0.05
C LEU A 146 10.17 5.26 1.00
N LEU A 147 10.21 4.86 2.28
CA LEU A 147 10.92 5.61 3.32
C LEU A 147 12.41 5.82 3.01
N GLY A 148 13.07 4.81 2.44
CA GLY A 148 14.45 4.92 1.99
C GLY A 148 14.63 5.93 0.86
N ASP A 149 13.69 6.00 -0.09
CA ASP A 149 13.71 6.95 -1.19
C ASP A 149 13.35 8.37 -0.72
N ILE A 150 12.41 8.51 0.20
CA ILE A 150 12.10 9.77 0.90
C ILE A 150 13.35 10.28 1.64
N GLY A 151 14.04 9.43 2.40
CA GLY A 151 15.26 9.82 3.12
C GLY A 151 16.38 10.35 2.22
N LYS A 152 16.47 9.87 0.96
CA LYS A 152 17.42 10.38 -0.05
C LYS A 152 16.97 11.73 -0.62
N GLY A 153 15.67 11.91 -0.84
CA GLY A 153 15.09 13.12 -1.47
C GLY A 153 14.86 14.28 -0.50
N ALA A 154 14.45 14.00 0.73
CA ALA A 154 14.05 14.99 1.73
C ALA A 154 15.15 16.02 2.06
N ARG A 155 16.43 15.61 1.98
CA ARG A 155 17.57 16.54 2.18
C ARG A 155 17.65 17.64 1.14
N LYS A 156 17.14 17.39 -0.07
CA LYS A 156 17.12 18.35 -1.18
C LYS A 156 15.84 19.18 -1.21
N ASN A 157 14.79 18.71 -0.52
CA ASN A 157 13.46 19.31 -0.52
C ASN A 157 13.00 19.58 0.93
N PRO A 158 13.67 20.50 1.66
CA PRO A 158 13.31 20.80 3.05
C PRO A 158 11.90 21.40 3.11
N GLY A 159 11.10 20.94 4.08
CA GLY A 159 9.73 21.44 4.31
C GLY A 159 8.69 20.98 3.29
N LYS A 160 9.05 20.09 2.35
CA LYS A 160 8.14 19.53 1.36
C LYS A 160 7.82 18.08 1.67
N LEU A 161 6.61 17.66 1.32
CA LEU A 161 6.17 16.27 1.35
C LEU A 161 6.30 15.67 -0.06
N PRO A 162 6.58 14.35 -0.17
CA PRO A 162 6.65 13.68 -1.45
C PRO A 162 5.24 13.42 -2.00
N VAL A 163 5.03 13.81 -3.25
CA VAL A 163 3.88 13.38 -4.06
C VAL A 163 4.26 12.05 -4.69
N VAL A 164 3.42 11.05 -4.48
CA VAL A 164 3.68 9.66 -4.85
C VAL A 164 2.60 9.16 -5.78
N GLU A 165 3.00 8.57 -6.90
CA GLU A 165 2.13 7.78 -7.74
C GLU A 165 1.97 6.38 -7.13
N ILE A 166 0.73 5.97 -6.88
CA ILE A 166 0.43 4.63 -6.35
C ILE A 166 0.19 3.65 -7.50
N GLY A 167 0.70 2.43 -7.33
CA GLY A 167 0.52 1.37 -8.31
C GLY A 167 0.62 -0.03 -7.70
N ALA A 168 0.52 -1.04 -8.56
CA ALA A 168 0.67 -2.43 -8.17
C ALA A 168 1.55 -3.20 -9.17
N ALA A 169 2.49 -3.98 -8.66
CA ALA A 169 3.32 -4.88 -9.45
C ALA A 169 2.89 -6.33 -9.27
N ALA A 170 2.49 -6.98 -10.35
CA ALA A 170 2.17 -8.40 -10.36
C ALA A 170 3.45 -9.25 -10.26
N PHE A 171 3.41 -10.30 -9.44
CA PHE A 171 4.47 -11.29 -9.32
C PHE A 171 3.90 -12.70 -9.13
N GLU A 172 4.67 -13.71 -9.54
CA GLU A 172 4.33 -15.12 -9.33
C GLU A 172 4.97 -15.63 -8.05
N ASN A 173 4.15 -16.11 -7.12
CA ASN A 173 4.63 -16.75 -5.90
C ASN A 173 4.75 -18.27 -6.12
N LYS A 174 5.95 -18.84 -5.99
CA LYS A 174 6.18 -20.28 -6.13
C LYS A 174 5.33 -21.14 -5.19
N LYS A 175 4.89 -20.58 -4.05
CA LYS A 175 4.11 -21.29 -3.03
C LYS A 175 2.60 -21.22 -3.22
N SER A 176 2.07 -20.14 -3.82
CA SER A 176 0.63 -19.98 -4.04
C SER A 176 0.32 -20.10 -5.53
N ARG A 177 -0.65 -20.94 -5.90
CA ARG A 177 -1.16 -20.97 -7.28
C ARG A 177 -1.92 -19.65 -7.53
N GLY A 178 -1.35 -18.78 -8.36
CA GLY A 178 -1.99 -17.52 -8.76
C GLY A 178 -1.02 -16.35 -8.83
N LYS A 179 -1.47 -15.28 -9.50
CA LYS A 179 -0.78 -13.99 -9.49
C LYS A 179 -1.02 -13.31 -8.15
N LYS A 180 0.02 -12.73 -7.59
CA LYS A 180 -0.04 -11.87 -6.41
C LYS A 180 0.44 -10.48 -6.80
N TYR A 181 0.00 -9.49 -6.05
CA TYR A 181 0.34 -8.10 -6.30
C TYR A 181 1.09 -7.53 -5.10
N ALA A 182 2.10 -6.71 -5.40
CA ALA A 182 2.83 -5.92 -4.41
C ALA A 182 2.52 -4.44 -4.65
N PRO A 183 2.30 -3.65 -3.58
CA PRO A 183 2.10 -2.22 -3.74
C PRO A 183 3.40 -1.58 -4.25
N THR A 184 3.28 -0.57 -5.11
CA THR A 184 4.38 0.24 -5.60
C THR A 184 4.11 1.71 -5.35
N PHE A 185 5.17 2.42 -4.94
CA PHE A 185 5.15 3.84 -4.65
C PHE A 185 6.29 4.49 -5.41
N GLU A 186 5.99 5.42 -6.31
CA GLU A 186 6.99 6.18 -7.07
C GLU A 186 6.87 7.66 -6.73
N ILE A 187 7.95 8.27 -6.24
CA ILE A 187 7.97 9.70 -5.91
C ILE A 187 8.07 10.49 -7.21
N VAL A 188 7.00 11.20 -7.58
CA VAL A 188 6.92 11.99 -8.82
C VAL A 188 7.28 13.46 -8.59
N ALA A 189 6.92 14.03 -7.42
CA ALA A 189 7.16 15.43 -7.09
C ALA A 189 7.38 15.66 -5.59
N TRP A 190 7.72 16.90 -5.23
CA TRP A 190 7.87 17.35 -3.84
C TRP A 190 7.18 18.70 -3.68
N GLU A 191 6.14 18.73 -2.86
CA GLU A 191 5.22 19.86 -2.72
C GLU A 191 4.90 20.12 -1.25
N THR A 192 4.47 21.34 -0.94
CA THR A 192 3.87 21.63 0.36
C THR A 192 2.40 21.17 0.36
N PRO A 193 1.81 20.87 1.53
CA PRO A 193 0.39 20.52 1.62
C PRO A 193 -0.52 21.58 0.99
N ASP A 194 -0.22 22.86 1.19
CA ASP A 194 -1.01 23.97 0.64
C ASP A 194 -0.93 24.03 -0.90
N GLU A 195 0.25 23.81 -1.49
CA GLU A 195 0.42 23.77 -2.95
C GLU A 195 -0.35 22.59 -3.57
N TYR A 196 -0.24 21.41 -2.96
CA TYR A 196 -0.88 20.19 -3.46
C TYR A 196 -2.41 20.29 -3.41
N LEU A 197 -2.97 20.78 -2.29
CA LEU A 197 -4.42 20.97 -2.12
C LEU A 197 -4.97 22.19 -2.88
N GLY A 198 -4.14 23.20 -3.13
CA GLY A 198 -4.53 24.38 -3.90
C GLY A 198 -4.67 24.09 -5.40
N THR A 199 -3.82 23.22 -5.94
CA THR A 199 -3.80 22.89 -7.38
C THR A 199 -5.05 22.09 -7.80
N SER A 200 -5.56 21.22 -6.93
CA SER A 200 -6.77 20.43 -7.19
C SER A 200 -8.07 21.22 -7.04
N ARG A 201 -8.07 22.34 -6.31
CA ARG A 201 -9.27 23.16 -6.06
C ARG A 201 -9.69 24.05 -7.23
N GLY A 202 -8.98 24.00 -8.36
CA GLY A 202 -9.45 24.62 -9.60
C GLY A 202 -9.67 26.13 -9.47
N GLU A 203 -8.77 26.84 -8.80
CA GLU A 203 -8.63 28.27 -9.06
C GLU A 203 -8.00 28.41 -10.45
N ASN A 204 -8.85 28.30 -11.48
CA ASN A 204 -8.52 28.76 -12.81
C ASN A 204 -8.38 30.29 -12.72
N PRO A 205 -7.16 30.86 -12.80
CA PRO A 205 -6.96 32.31 -12.63
C PRO A 205 -7.67 33.13 -13.71
N ASP A 206 -8.09 32.47 -14.80
CA ASP A 206 -8.78 33.07 -15.93
C ASP A 206 -10.28 33.33 -15.68
N ASP A 207 -10.85 32.93 -14.54
CA ASP A 207 -12.27 33.21 -14.21
C ASP A 207 -12.47 34.53 -13.44
N TYR A 208 -11.42 35.36 -13.33
CA TYR A 208 -11.45 36.70 -12.71
C TYR A 208 -11.21 37.87 -13.68
N GLU A 209 -11.34 37.68 -15.00
CA GLU A 209 -11.27 38.77 -15.99
C GLU A 209 -12.50 38.80 -16.91
N ASN A 210 -13.73 38.95 -16.37
CA ASN A 210 -14.81 39.59 -17.13
C ASN A 210 -15.99 40.04 -16.25
N ASP A 211 -15.79 41.04 -15.40
CA ASP A 211 -16.91 41.76 -14.74
C ASP A 211 -16.85 43.27 -15.04
N GLU A 212 -16.50 43.60 -16.29
CA GLU A 212 -16.81 44.91 -16.87
C GLU A 212 -18.07 44.81 -17.75
N GLN A 213 -19.18 45.15 -17.11
CA GLN A 213 -20.14 46.10 -17.66
C GLN A 213 -21.00 45.64 -18.85
N SER A 214 -22.13 45.01 -18.56
CA SER A 214 -23.36 45.21 -19.34
C SER A 214 -24.55 45.43 -18.41
N GLY A 215 -24.89 46.70 -18.22
CA GLY A 215 -26.28 47.05 -17.92
C GLY A 215 -27.09 46.86 -19.20
N ASP A 216 -28.12 46.02 -19.14
CA ASP A 216 -29.24 46.10 -20.07
C ASP A 216 -30.50 45.54 -19.41
N ASP A 217 -31.42 46.45 -19.16
CA ASP A 217 -32.78 46.21 -18.68
C ASP A 217 -33.56 45.44 -19.76
N GLY A 218 -33.78 44.14 -19.54
CA GLY A 218 -34.44 43.25 -20.50
C GLY A 218 -35.54 42.39 -19.88
N ASP A 219 -36.71 43.00 -19.70
CA ASP A 219 -38.01 42.39 -19.44
C ASP A 219 -38.37 41.27 -20.46
N GLY A 220 -38.99 40.20 -19.95
CA GLY A 220 -39.92 39.37 -20.72
C GLY A 220 -39.38 38.08 -21.36
N GLY A 221 -39.72 36.94 -20.76
CA GLY A 221 -39.86 35.69 -21.52
C GLY A 221 -39.57 34.41 -20.74
N ILE A 222 -40.63 33.77 -20.23
CA ILE A 222 -40.60 32.36 -19.82
C ILE A 222 -40.90 31.51 -21.06
N PRO A 223 -39.95 30.71 -21.57
CA PRO A 223 -40.30 29.56 -22.40
C PRO A 223 -40.34 28.29 -21.54
N THR A 224 -41.55 27.82 -21.27
CA THR A 224 -41.83 26.41 -21.03
C THR A 224 -41.48 25.61 -22.29
N ASN A 225 -40.67 24.55 -22.17
CA ASN A 225 -40.76 23.45 -23.12
C ASN A 225 -40.46 22.11 -22.43
N GLU A 226 -41.54 21.33 -22.36
CA GLU A 226 -41.57 19.90 -22.19
C GLU A 226 -40.92 19.20 -23.40
N ASP A 227 -40.49 17.95 -23.16
CA ASP A 227 -40.17 16.92 -24.16
C ASP A 227 -38.95 17.09 -25.08
N ALA A 228 -37.86 16.41 -24.71
CA ALA A 228 -36.98 15.74 -25.68
C ALA A 228 -36.26 14.52 -25.08
N LYS A 229 -36.92 13.36 -25.18
CA LYS A 229 -36.27 12.05 -25.28
C LYS A 229 -35.42 12.01 -26.55
N THR A 230 -34.17 11.55 -26.46
CA THR A 230 -33.50 10.57 -27.36
C THR A 230 -32.02 10.52 -27.01
N ALA A 231 -31.53 9.41 -26.44
CA ALA A 231 -30.90 8.32 -27.19
C ALA A 231 -29.64 8.75 -27.96
N THR A 232 -28.44 8.56 -27.37
CA THR A 232 -27.25 8.23 -28.16
C THR A 232 -26.32 7.28 -27.39
N ALA A 233 -26.49 5.98 -27.64
CA ALA A 233 -25.46 4.98 -27.41
C ALA A 233 -24.65 4.81 -28.71
N ARG A 234 -23.37 5.20 -28.69
CA ARG A 234 -22.32 4.84 -29.69
C ARG A 234 -20.98 4.85 -28.93
N LYS A 235 -20.37 3.71 -28.61
CA LYS A 235 -19.55 2.82 -29.46
C LYS A 235 -18.23 3.46 -29.92
N ALA A 236 -17.13 3.09 -29.28
CA ALA A 236 -15.77 3.00 -29.83
C ALA A 236 -15.03 1.90 -29.03
N SER A 237 -14.88 0.65 -29.51
CA SER A 237 -13.87 0.15 -30.47
C SER A 237 -12.48 0.72 -30.21
N ALA A 238 -11.62 -0.02 -29.51
CA ALA A 238 -10.67 -0.98 -30.09
C ALA A 238 -9.56 -0.31 -30.92
N ALA A 239 -8.43 -0.04 -30.26
CA ALA A 239 -7.11 0.00 -30.88
C ALA A 239 -6.19 -0.90 -30.05
N LYS A 240 -5.95 -2.11 -30.55
CA LYS A 240 -4.84 -2.95 -30.07
C LYS A 240 -3.59 -2.40 -30.74
N GLU A 241 -2.73 -1.79 -29.96
CA GLU A 241 -1.41 -1.37 -30.41
C GLU A 241 -0.48 -2.58 -30.40
N ASP A 242 -0.05 -2.97 -31.59
CA ASP A 242 0.82 -4.11 -31.89
C ASP A 242 2.24 -3.76 -31.42
N THR A 243 2.55 -4.04 -30.16
CA THR A 243 3.91 -3.84 -29.62
C THR A 243 4.81 -4.98 -30.09
N PRO A 244 5.92 -4.70 -30.78
CA PRO A 244 6.84 -5.75 -31.22
C PRO A 244 7.46 -6.47 -30.02
N PRO A 245 7.73 -7.79 -30.13
CA PRO A 245 8.26 -8.57 -29.03
C PRO A 245 9.62 -8.02 -28.55
N PRO A 246 9.88 -7.99 -27.23
CA PRO A 246 11.12 -7.47 -26.68
C PRO A 246 12.31 -8.31 -27.17
N ALA A 247 13.33 -7.61 -27.65
CA ALA A 247 14.59 -8.20 -28.10
C ALA A 247 15.18 -9.10 -27.01
N THR A 248 15.41 -10.36 -27.35
CA THR A 248 16.09 -11.34 -26.51
C THR A 248 17.50 -10.84 -26.20
N ARG A 249 17.71 -10.33 -24.98
CA ARG A 249 19.04 -10.02 -24.46
C ARG A 249 19.86 -11.31 -24.45
N ARG A 250 20.79 -11.41 -25.39
CA ARG A 250 21.82 -12.45 -25.42
C ARG A 250 22.50 -12.48 -24.05
N ARG A 251 22.35 -13.63 -23.38
CA ARG A 251 23.08 -14.03 -22.18
C ARG A 251 24.57 -13.93 -22.49
N ARG A 252 25.21 -12.88 -21.97
CA ARG A 252 26.67 -12.74 -21.98
C ARG A 252 27.20 -13.83 -21.06
N GLU A 253 27.82 -14.84 -21.65
CA GLU A 253 28.58 -15.84 -20.92
C GLU A 253 29.75 -15.13 -20.24
N GLU A 254 29.77 -15.15 -18.91
CA GLU A 254 30.91 -14.70 -18.14
C GLU A 254 31.99 -15.79 -18.18
N PRO A 255 33.25 -15.44 -18.42
CA PRO A 255 34.36 -16.38 -18.36
C PRO A 255 34.55 -16.86 -16.91
N SER A 256 34.51 -18.18 -16.75
CA SER A 256 34.84 -18.90 -15.51
C SER A 256 36.29 -18.61 -15.13
N ALA A 257 36.50 -17.71 -14.17
CA ALA A 257 37.78 -17.53 -13.51
C ALA A 257 37.97 -18.68 -12.51
N GLU A 258 38.91 -19.57 -12.84
CA GLU A 258 39.49 -20.55 -11.94
C GLU A 258 40.03 -19.81 -10.71
N ARG A 259 39.39 -20.05 -9.55
CA ARG A 259 39.86 -19.54 -8.26
C ARG A 259 40.71 -20.63 -7.63
N GLU A 260 42.03 -20.43 -7.68
CA GLU A 260 43.02 -21.24 -7.00
C GLU A 260 42.73 -21.31 -5.50
N GLU A 261 42.74 -22.52 -4.96
CA GLU A 261 42.70 -22.80 -3.52
C GLU A 261 44.04 -22.43 -2.87
N GLU A 262 44.12 -21.26 -2.27
CA GLU A 262 45.16 -20.98 -1.26
C GLU A 262 44.60 -21.26 0.14
N GLY A 263 45.16 -22.29 0.78
CA GLY A 263 44.74 -22.80 2.07
C GLY A 263 45.03 -21.85 3.25
N PRO A 264 44.29 -21.96 4.36
CA PRO A 264 44.55 -21.18 5.55
C PRO A 264 45.75 -21.76 6.32
N THR A 265 46.83 -20.96 6.40
CA THR A 265 47.90 -21.16 7.37
C THR A 265 47.44 -20.77 8.77
N ASP A 266 47.47 -21.75 9.66
CA ASP A 266 47.08 -21.67 11.06
C ASP A 266 48.27 -21.10 11.87
N GLU A 267 48.26 -19.80 12.19
CA GLU A 267 49.26 -19.23 13.10
C GLU A 267 48.61 -18.33 14.17
N LYS A 268 48.29 -18.94 15.31
CA LYS A 268 47.81 -18.26 16.53
C LYS A 268 48.95 -17.53 17.25
N PRO A 269 48.86 -16.21 17.52
CA PRO A 269 49.85 -15.53 18.34
C PRO A 269 49.65 -15.82 19.84
N LYS A 270 50.71 -16.36 20.47
CA LYS A 270 50.85 -16.53 21.93
C LYS A 270 50.76 -15.18 22.65
N ARG A 271 49.65 -14.93 23.35
CA ARG A 271 49.53 -13.84 24.33
C ARG A 271 50.45 -14.09 25.53
N ARG A 272 51.52 -13.28 25.65
CA ARG A 272 52.36 -13.18 26.85
C ARG A 272 51.57 -12.56 28.02
N ARG A 273 51.42 -13.30 29.12
CA ARG A 273 50.99 -12.77 30.42
C ARG A 273 52.11 -11.90 31.02
N ARG A 274 51.83 -10.63 31.29
CA ARG A 274 52.62 -9.81 32.24
C ARG A 274 52.22 -10.20 33.66
N LYS A 275 53.21 -10.56 34.49
CA LYS A 275 53.05 -10.62 35.95
C LYS A 275 53.16 -9.20 36.50
N VAL A 276 52.25 -8.88 37.42
CA VAL A 276 52.37 -7.80 38.41
C VAL A 276 53.32 -8.26 39.51
#